data_AF-A0A7W8HWA9-F1
#
_entry.id   AF-A0A7W8HWA9-F1
#
_cell.length_a   1.000
_cell.length_b   1.000
_cell.length_c   1.000
_cell.angle_alpha   90.00
_cell.angle_beta   90.00
_cell.angle_gamma   90.00
#
_symmetry.space_group_name_H-M   'P 1'
#
loop_
_entity.id
_entity.type
_entity.pdbx_description
1 polymer ?
#
loop_
_entity_poly.entity_id
_entity_poly.type
_entity_poly.pdbx_seq_one_letter_code
_entity_poly.pdbx_strand_id
1 'polypeptide(L)'
;MTYFCFIESSILSVPHMEPLTAEDPDSAATEAGELLAQHASGYAVHVFLGDQKIVTLRREPEGAAIIRGQSTPTPSRSASSVSQGTTT
;
A
#
# COMPACT_ATOMS: atom_id res chain seq x y z
N MET A 1 7.76 -27.25 3.31
CA MET A 1 6.92 -26.24 3.99
C MET A 1 5.94 -25.72 2.95
N THR A 2 4.68 -25.51 3.31
CA THR A 2 3.65 -25.08 2.34
C THR A 2 3.24 -23.65 2.67
N TYR A 3 3.31 -22.78 1.68
CA TYR A 3 2.78 -21.43 1.78
C TYR A 3 1.36 -21.39 1.25
N PHE A 4 0.55 -20.51 1.81
CA PHE A 4 -0.82 -20.26 1.36
C PHE A 4 -0.98 -18.79 1.06
N CYS A 5 -1.67 -18.46 -0.02
CA CYS A 5 -2.13 -17.10 -0.26
C CYS A 5 -3.60 -16.96 0.08
N PHE A 6 -3.99 -15.80 0.59
CA PHE A 6 -5.37 -15.38 0.81
C PHE A 6 -5.60 -14.07 0.08
N ILE A 7 -6.48 -14.07 -0.92
CA ILE A 7 -6.79 -12.89 -1.73
C ILE A 7 -8.03 -12.20 -1.16
N GLU A 8 -7.85 -10.98 -0.66
CA GLU A 8 -8.96 -10.11 -0.26
C GLU A 8 -9.55 -9.42 -1.49
N SER A 9 -10.84 -9.67 -1.72
CA SER A 9 -11.61 -9.12 -2.82
C SER A 9 -12.78 -8.27 -2.30
N SER A 10 -13.13 -7.20 -3.03
CA SER A 10 -14.26 -6.34 -2.68
C SER A 10 -15.61 -6.85 -3.20
N ILE A 11 -15.61 -7.89 -4.06
CA ILE A 11 -16.83 -8.38 -4.72
C ILE A 11 -17.20 -9.82 -4.33
N LEU A 12 -16.25 -10.61 -3.84
CA LEU A 12 -16.49 -12.00 -3.46
C LEU A 12 -16.76 -12.07 -1.97
N SER A 13 -17.95 -12.58 -1.60
CA SER A 13 -18.33 -12.87 -0.22
C SER A 13 -17.56 -14.06 0.36
N VAL A 14 -16.89 -14.85 -0.51
CA VAL A 14 -16.10 -16.02 -0.13
C VAL A 14 -14.61 -15.71 -0.29
N PRO A 15 -13.81 -15.83 0.77
CA PRO A 15 -12.37 -15.68 0.68
C PRO A 15 -11.74 -16.79 -0.17
N HIS A 16 -10.78 -16.43 -1.02
CA HIS A 16 -10.06 -17.38 -1.88
C HIS A 16 -8.70 -17.69 -1.26
N MET A 17 -8.51 -18.95 -0.81
CA MET A 17 -7.23 -19.45 -0.29
C MET A 17 -6.69 -20.57 -1.17
N GLU A 18 -5.44 -20.44 -1.60
CA GLU A 18 -4.78 -21.44 -2.43
C GLU A 18 -3.35 -21.72 -1.94
N PRO A 19 -2.88 -22.98 -2.05
CA PRO A 19 -1.49 -23.33 -1.76
C PRO A 19 -0.57 -22.78 -2.86
N LEU A 20 0.56 -22.22 -2.45
CA LEU A 20 1.62 -21.75 -3.34
C LEU A 20 2.63 -22.87 -3.59
N THR A 21 3.23 -22.83 -4.78
CA THR A 21 4.30 -23.76 -5.18
C THR A 21 5.68 -23.34 -4.70
N ALA A 22 5.83 -22.08 -4.26
CA ALA A 22 7.06 -21.53 -3.73
C ALA A 22 7.68 -22.35 -2.57
N GLU A 23 9.01 -22.39 -2.56
CA GLU A 23 9.80 -23.08 -1.52
C GLU A 23 10.36 -22.12 -0.47
N ASP A 24 10.37 -20.82 -0.78
CA ASP A 24 10.95 -19.74 0.02
C ASP A 24 10.00 -18.52 0.09
N PRO A 25 10.14 -17.65 1.11
CA PRO A 25 9.20 -16.56 1.34
C PRO A 25 9.23 -15.48 0.23
N ASP A 26 10.37 -15.26 -0.42
CA ASP A 26 10.50 -14.27 -1.50
C ASP A 26 9.79 -14.75 -2.78
N SER A 27 9.97 -16.01 -3.14
CA SER A 27 9.23 -16.68 -4.22
C SER A 27 7.73 -16.71 -3.90
N ALA A 28 7.35 -16.99 -2.65
CA ALA A 28 5.95 -17.02 -2.24
C ALA A 28 5.28 -15.64 -2.35
N ALA A 29 6.01 -14.58 -2.01
CA ALA A 29 5.52 -13.21 -2.22
C ALA A 29 5.35 -12.89 -3.71
N THR A 30 6.29 -13.31 -4.55
CA THR A 30 6.23 -13.10 -6.00
C THR A 30 5.01 -13.79 -6.61
N GLU A 31 4.84 -15.09 -6.34
CA GLU A 31 3.72 -15.91 -6.83
C GLU A 31 2.37 -15.35 -6.34
N ALA A 32 2.27 -14.97 -5.07
CA ALA A 32 1.07 -14.34 -4.52
C ALA A 32 0.75 -12.99 -5.18
N GLY A 33 1.77 -12.19 -5.50
CA GLY A 33 1.63 -10.93 -6.21
C GLY A 33 1.09 -11.11 -7.63
N GLU A 34 1.58 -12.12 -8.35
CA GLU A 34 1.08 -12.48 -9.68
C GLU A 34 -0.38 -12.94 -9.64
N LEU A 35 -0.77 -13.72 -8.62
CA LEU A 35 -2.16 -14.09 -8.40
C LEU A 35 -3.03 -12.86 -8.10
N LEU A 36 -2.61 -11.95 -7.23
CA LEU A 36 -3.34 -10.70 -6.98
C LEU A 36 -3.49 -9.87 -8.27
N ALA A 37 -2.48 -9.86 -9.14
CA ALA A 37 -2.54 -9.16 -10.41
C ALA A 37 -3.63 -9.73 -11.34
N GLN A 38 -3.78 -11.06 -11.38
CA GLN A 38 -4.81 -11.76 -12.15
C GLN A 38 -6.23 -11.53 -11.60
N HIS A 39 -6.37 -11.33 -10.28
CA HIS A 39 -7.64 -11.03 -9.64
C HIS A 39 -7.96 -9.53 -9.73
N ALA A 40 -8.69 -9.12 -10.78
CA ALA A 40 -9.07 -7.71 -11.00
C ALA A 40 -9.86 -7.07 -9.83
N SER A 41 -10.61 -7.87 -9.09
CA SER A 41 -11.36 -7.44 -7.92
C SER A 41 -10.62 -7.64 -6.59
N GLY A 42 -9.41 -8.17 -6.64
CA GLY A 42 -8.51 -8.31 -5.49
C GLY A 42 -7.80 -6.99 -5.20
N TYR A 43 -7.79 -6.58 -3.92
CA TYR A 43 -7.09 -5.38 -3.46
C TYR A 43 -5.91 -5.70 -2.54
N ALA A 44 -5.88 -6.86 -1.91
CA ALA A 44 -4.75 -7.34 -1.12
C ALA A 44 -4.58 -8.85 -1.23
N VAL A 45 -3.36 -9.32 -1.04
CA VAL A 45 -3.03 -10.74 -0.86
C VAL A 45 -2.14 -10.91 0.37
N HIS A 46 -2.45 -11.93 1.15
CA HIS A 46 -1.74 -12.28 2.38
C HIS A 46 -1.10 -13.65 2.23
N VAL A 47 0.19 -13.76 2.54
CA VAL A 47 0.93 -15.02 2.47
C VAL A 47 1.12 -15.57 3.88
N PHE A 48 0.84 -16.85 4.04
CA PHE A 48 0.94 -17.60 5.29
C PHE A 48 1.90 -18.77 5.14
N LEU A 49 2.65 -19.06 6.21
CA LEU A 49 3.43 -20.27 6.40
C LEU A 49 2.79 -21.05 7.56
N GLY A 50 2.02 -22.10 7.24
CA GLY A 50 1.12 -22.71 8.22
C GLY A 50 0.11 -21.68 8.75
N ASP A 51 0.08 -21.46 10.06
CA ASP A 51 -0.81 -20.49 10.71
C ASP A 51 -0.19 -19.09 10.82
N GLN A 52 1.06 -18.90 10.41
CA GLN A 52 1.77 -17.64 10.55
C GLN A 52 1.68 -16.80 9.28
N LYS A 53 1.09 -15.60 9.38
CA LYS A 53 1.15 -14.61 8.30
C LYS A 53 2.55 -14.02 8.20
N ILE A 54 3.18 -14.15 7.03
CA ILE A 54 4.56 -13.70 6.80
C ILE A 54 4.64 -12.45 5.92
N VAL A 55 3.75 -12.33 4.92
CA VAL A 55 3.78 -11.22 3.94
C VAL A 55 2.37 -10.73 3.67
N THR A 56 2.25 -9.45 3.35
CA THR A 56 1.01 -8.84 2.84
C THR A 56 1.37 -7.90 1.71
N LEU A 57 0.81 -8.16 0.54
CA LEU A 57 0.93 -7.29 -0.63
C LEU A 57 -0.41 -6.61 -0.87
N ARG A 58 -0.37 -5.32 -1.18
CA ARG A 58 -1.56 -4.54 -1.51
C ARG A 58 -1.40 -4.02 -2.92
N ARG A 59 -2.47 -4.13 -3.70
CA ARG A 59 -2.55 -3.40 -4.97
C ARG A 59 -2.67 -1.94 -4.59
N GLU A 60 -1.65 -1.14 -4.90
CA GLU A 60 -1.85 0.31 -4.85
C GLU A 60 -2.94 0.64 -5.87
N PRO A 61 -3.98 1.41 -5.48
CA PRO A 61 -4.90 1.92 -6.48
C PRO A 61 -4.05 2.72 -7.47
N GLU A 62 -4.11 2.35 -8.74
CA GLU A 62 -3.52 3.09 -9.85
C GLU A 62 -3.97 4.55 -9.71
N GLY A 63 -3.13 5.40 -9.10
CA GLY A 63 -3.53 6.71 -8.60
C GLY A 63 -2.85 7.18 -7.30
N ALA A 64 -2.20 6.28 -6.53
CA ALA A 64 -1.43 6.66 -5.34
C ALA A 64 0.05 6.99 -5.62
N ALA A 65 0.38 7.35 -6.87
CA ALA A 65 1.67 7.99 -7.12
C ALA A 65 1.68 9.36 -6.44
N ILE A 66 2.59 9.50 -5.47
CA ILE A 66 3.22 10.73 -4.94
C ILE A 66 2.34 11.76 -4.20
N ILE A 67 2.16 11.56 -2.89
CA ILE A 67 2.46 12.61 -1.88
C ILE A 67 3.26 11.97 -0.73
N ARG A 68 4.51 11.59 -1.01
CA ARG A 68 5.52 11.44 0.06
C ARG A 68 6.20 12.79 0.22
N GLY A 69 5.77 13.53 1.25
CA GLY A 69 6.55 14.53 1.98
C GLY A 69 7.26 15.61 1.15
N GLN A 70 6.53 16.64 0.73
CA GLN A 70 7.16 17.97 0.68
C GLN A 70 7.29 18.47 2.12
N SER A 71 8.48 18.27 2.69
CA SER A 71 8.99 19.12 3.76
C SER A 71 8.84 20.56 3.30
N THR A 72 7.93 21.31 3.89
CA THR A 72 7.80 22.74 3.68
C THR A 72 9.10 23.41 4.14
N PRO A 73 9.88 24.08 3.27
CA PRO A 73 10.84 25.05 3.77
C PRO A 73 10.03 26.26 4.25
N THR A 74 9.90 26.42 5.57
CA THR A 74 9.44 27.66 6.18
C THR A 74 10.38 28.78 5.72
N PRO A 75 9.93 29.81 4.97
CA PRO A 75 10.72 31.02 4.83
C PRO A 75 10.66 31.77 6.17
N SER A 76 11.61 31.46 7.04
CA SER A 76 11.99 32.33 8.14
C SER A 76 12.75 33.52 7.54
N ARG A 77 12.06 34.65 7.34
CA ARG A 77 12.64 35.96 7.67
C ARG A 77 11.66 37.14 7.57
N SER A 78 11.72 37.90 8.66
CA SER A 78 11.58 39.35 8.74
C SER A 78 10.18 39.93 8.71
N ALA A 79 9.66 40.06 9.94
CA ALA A 79 8.83 41.20 10.32
C ALA A 79 9.47 42.52 9.86
N SER A 80 8.65 43.42 9.33
CA SER A 80 8.87 44.86 9.44
C SER A 80 7.51 45.53 9.67
N SER A 81 7.38 45.96 10.92
CA SER A 81 6.38 46.84 11.53
C SER A 81 5.93 48.02 10.65
N VAL A 82 4.62 48.29 10.59
CA VAL A 82 3.91 49.44 11.22
C VAL A 82 3.98 50.75 10.40
N SER A 83 2.87 51.13 9.75
CA SER A 83 1.93 52.23 10.11
C SER A 83 2.35 53.58 9.49
N GLN A 84 1.53 54.53 9.04
CA GLN A 84 0.16 55.03 9.36
C GLN A 84 -0.44 55.64 8.06
N GLY A 85 -1.77 55.77 7.89
CA GLY A 85 -2.54 57.03 8.04
C GLY A 85 -2.11 58.13 7.04
N THR A 86 -2.95 58.76 6.20
CA THR A 86 -4.19 59.47 6.54
C THR A 86 -4.83 60.06 5.27
N THR A 87 -6.16 60.09 5.28
CA THR A 87 -7.11 60.79 4.40
C THR A 87 -6.94 62.32 4.41
N THR A 88 -6.98 62.95 3.22
CA THR A 88 -7.88 64.05 2.78
C THR A 88 -7.29 64.71 1.53
#